data_AF-A0A2G8SLX1-F1
#
_entry.id   AF-A0A2G8SLX1-F1
#
_cell.length_a   1.000
_cell.length_b   1.000
_cell.length_c   1.000
_cell.angle_alpha   90.00
_cell.angle_beta   90.00
_cell.angle_gamma   90.00
#
_symmetry.space_group_name_H-M   'P 1'
#
loop_
_entity.id
_entity.type
_entity.pdbx_description
1 polymer ?
#
loop_
_entity_poly.entity_id
_entity_poly.type
_entity_poly.pdbx_seq_one_letter_code
_entity_poly.pdbx_strand_id
1 'polypeptide(L)'
;MSDDELPDHLKVPEALKTHPELIKRNLVLDHPLNIGSVYATSGHTPPQFAVKILDPASEEEAIVDRLQRDTSSRNHLIPCEIIRADRTLLVMPYVFRVDRPIRRERDPVKRLLVLLKVFHQIAEGVDHLHGLHIAHIDLCYGNVMAALEDSERAHPRTKAGRVYIIDFDRSRQLELGPGRQPAIELPSTQYKPPLHMKSFDPYSWDVYCMGNLFERLTTEAFRPSPPPWFLVKLCRWMIGDERGCSGVFGKHVALIRGLFVTLRSPTLARE
;
A
#
# COMPACT_ATOMS: atom_id res chain seq x y z
N MET A 1 27.42 18.38 -1.31
CA MET A 1 27.87 17.64 -0.12
C MET A 1 28.33 16.29 -0.62
N SER A 2 29.56 15.91 -0.30
CA SER A 2 30.06 14.56 -0.59
C SER A 2 29.39 13.54 0.34
N ASP A 3 29.24 12.30 -0.11
CA ASP A 3 28.65 11.20 0.68
C ASP A 3 29.36 10.98 2.04
N ASP A 4 30.60 11.44 2.19
CA ASP A 4 31.37 11.34 3.43
C ASP A 4 30.83 12.21 4.59
N GLU A 5 30.03 13.24 4.30
CA GLU A 5 29.49 14.16 5.32
C GLU A 5 28.12 13.73 5.89
N LEU A 6 27.47 12.70 5.33
CA LEU A 6 26.19 12.23 5.83
C LEU A 6 26.38 11.39 7.12
N PRO A 7 25.49 11.50 8.11
CA PRO A 7 25.42 10.53 9.22
C PRO A 7 25.30 9.09 8.70
N ASP A 8 26.01 8.14 9.32
CA ASP A 8 26.11 6.75 8.80
C ASP A 8 24.76 6.04 8.64
N HIS A 9 23.77 6.36 9.49
CA HIS A 9 22.42 5.80 9.38
C HIS A 9 21.63 6.31 8.16
N LEU A 10 22.07 7.39 7.52
CA LEU A 10 21.49 7.92 6.28
C LEU A 10 22.19 7.38 5.02
N LYS A 11 23.27 6.61 5.18
CA LYS A 11 24.00 5.99 4.07
C LYS A 11 23.42 4.62 3.72
N VAL A 12 23.63 4.20 2.48
CA VAL A 12 23.44 2.81 2.07
C VAL A 12 24.47 1.94 2.81
N PRO A 13 24.07 0.87 3.51
CA PRO A 13 24.99 -0.05 4.18
C PRO A 13 26.00 -0.66 3.21
N GLU A 14 27.26 -0.77 3.63
CA GLU A 14 28.33 -1.41 2.82
C GLU A 14 27.99 -2.84 2.40
N ALA A 15 27.26 -3.58 3.26
CA ALA A 15 26.78 -4.91 2.94
C ALA A 15 25.84 -4.95 1.72
N LEU A 16 25.06 -3.88 1.48
CA LEU A 16 24.24 -3.78 0.27
C LEU A 16 25.05 -3.33 -0.95
N LYS A 17 26.01 -2.41 -0.77
CA LYS A 17 26.88 -1.96 -1.88
C LYS A 17 27.73 -3.10 -2.45
N THR A 18 28.13 -4.03 -1.59
CA THR A 18 28.95 -5.19 -1.94
C THR A 18 28.14 -6.46 -2.21
N HIS A 19 26.79 -6.38 -2.22
CA HIS A 19 25.94 -7.55 -2.35
C HIS A 19 26.07 -8.20 -3.76
N PRO A 20 26.49 -9.47 -3.88
CA PRO A 20 26.82 -10.09 -5.17
C PRO A 20 25.68 -10.03 -6.19
N GLU A 21 24.46 -10.30 -5.73
CA GLU A 21 23.27 -10.32 -6.59
C GLU A 21 22.81 -8.91 -7.01
N LEU A 22 23.12 -7.85 -6.24
CA LEU A 22 22.84 -6.48 -6.64
C LEU A 22 23.89 -5.98 -7.65
N ILE A 23 25.16 -6.29 -7.40
CA ILE A 23 26.28 -6.00 -8.33
C ILE A 23 26.05 -6.67 -9.68
N LYS A 24 25.70 -7.96 -9.68
CA LYS A 24 25.42 -8.73 -10.89
C LYS A 24 24.28 -8.12 -11.73
N ARG A 25 23.30 -7.49 -11.09
CA ARG A 25 22.18 -6.79 -11.74
C ARG A 25 22.48 -5.31 -12.03
N ASN A 26 23.68 -4.83 -11.73
CA ASN A 26 24.08 -3.42 -11.82
C ASN A 26 23.14 -2.46 -11.05
N LEU A 27 22.67 -2.90 -9.87
CA LEU A 27 21.79 -2.11 -8.99
C LEU A 27 22.63 -1.32 -7.99
N VAL A 28 22.98 -0.09 -8.35
CA VAL A 28 23.68 0.84 -7.45
C VAL A 28 22.66 1.62 -6.64
N LEU A 29 22.59 1.30 -5.34
CA LEU A 29 21.74 2.00 -4.38
C LEU A 29 22.37 3.35 -4.00
N ASP A 30 21.52 4.37 -3.92
CA ASP A 30 21.90 5.77 -3.81
C ASP A 30 21.48 6.36 -2.47
N HIS A 31 20.22 6.15 -2.06
CA HIS A 31 19.69 6.75 -0.82
C HIS A 31 18.63 5.87 -0.14
N PRO A 32 18.41 6.03 1.19
CA PRO A 32 17.34 5.35 1.90
C PRO A 32 15.97 5.97 1.58
N LEU A 33 14.96 5.12 1.36
CA LEU A 33 13.54 5.49 1.38
C LEU A 33 12.93 5.30 2.78
N ASN A 34 13.38 4.26 3.49
CA ASN A 34 13.09 4.00 4.88
C ASN A 34 14.41 3.60 5.56
N ILE A 35 14.84 4.40 6.53
CA ILE A 35 16.13 4.24 7.20
C ILE A 35 16.23 2.82 7.78
N GLY A 36 17.30 2.12 7.39
CA GLY A 36 17.61 0.78 7.88
C GLY A 36 16.90 -0.37 7.17
N SER A 37 15.91 -0.12 6.29
CA SER A 37 15.10 -1.19 5.69
C SER A 37 14.86 -1.06 4.19
N VAL A 38 14.75 0.14 3.61
CA VAL A 38 14.43 0.33 2.19
C VAL A 38 15.35 1.37 1.55
N TYR A 39 15.92 1.03 0.39
CA TYR A 39 16.87 1.85 -0.35
C TYR A 39 16.46 1.94 -1.82
N ALA A 40 16.80 3.02 -2.49
CA ALA A 40 16.50 3.21 -3.91
C ALA A 40 17.77 3.40 -4.75
N THR A 41 17.70 3.02 -6.02
CA THR A 41 18.70 3.41 -7.03
C THR A 41 18.56 4.88 -7.40
N SER A 42 19.60 5.47 -8.00
CA SER A 42 19.58 6.89 -8.39
C SER A 42 18.41 7.25 -9.31
N GLY A 43 17.82 8.42 -9.05
CA GLY A 43 16.72 8.95 -9.85
C GLY A 43 17.11 9.32 -11.29
N HIS A 44 18.41 9.52 -11.54
CA HIS A 44 18.95 10.00 -12.82
C HIS A 44 19.20 8.89 -13.84
N THR A 45 19.17 7.63 -13.41
CA THR A 45 19.47 6.46 -14.24
C THR A 45 18.29 5.49 -14.24
N PRO A 46 17.26 5.70 -15.08
CA PRO A 46 16.19 4.71 -15.22
C PRO A 46 16.75 3.41 -15.86
N PRO A 47 16.15 2.24 -15.56
CA PRO A 47 15.00 2.03 -14.68
C PRO A 47 15.34 2.13 -13.18
N GLN A 48 14.48 2.78 -12.41
CA GLN A 48 14.66 2.92 -10.95
C GLN A 48 14.09 1.72 -10.19
N PHE A 49 14.77 1.29 -9.14
CA PHE A 49 14.37 0.21 -8.24
C PHE A 49 14.36 0.67 -6.78
N ALA A 50 13.51 0.02 -6.00
CA ALA A 50 13.60 -0.01 -4.55
C ALA A 50 14.05 -1.41 -4.10
N VAL A 51 14.96 -1.46 -3.14
CA VAL A 51 15.45 -2.69 -2.51
C VAL A 51 15.12 -2.62 -1.03
N LYS A 52 14.31 -3.57 -0.56
CA LYS A 52 13.94 -3.71 0.84
C LYS A 52 14.66 -4.91 1.45
N ILE A 53 15.24 -4.72 2.63
CA ILE A 53 15.74 -5.80 3.47
C ILE A 53 14.54 -6.36 4.26
N LEU A 54 14.34 -7.67 4.21
CA LEU A 54 13.30 -8.32 5.00
C LEU A 54 13.76 -8.65 6.41
N ASP A 55 12.87 -8.47 7.38
CA ASP A 55 13.06 -8.98 8.73
C ASP A 55 12.77 -10.49 8.75
N PRO A 56 13.74 -11.35 9.11
CA PRO A 56 13.50 -12.79 9.20
C PRO A 56 12.48 -13.18 10.28
N ALA A 57 12.18 -12.28 11.23
CA ALA A 57 11.15 -12.48 12.24
C ALA A 57 9.73 -12.18 11.74
N SER A 58 9.57 -11.53 10.58
CA SER A 58 8.27 -11.23 10.00
C SER A 58 7.77 -12.31 9.02
N GLU A 59 6.48 -12.29 8.74
CA GLU A 59 5.86 -13.20 7.76
C GLU A 59 5.92 -12.65 6.32
N GLU A 60 6.57 -11.51 6.11
CA GLU A 60 6.54 -10.77 4.85
C GLU A 60 7.07 -11.60 3.68
N GLU A 61 8.16 -12.35 3.85
CA GLU A 61 8.70 -13.19 2.78
C GLU A 61 7.66 -14.24 2.34
N ALA A 62 7.04 -14.94 3.29
CA ALA A 62 6.07 -16.00 3.02
C ALA A 62 4.78 -15.43 2.38
N ILE A 63 4.33 -14.26 2.85
CA ILE A 63 3.17 -13.56 2.30
C ILE A 63 3.46 -13.09 0.86
N VAL A 64 4.61 -12.47 0.62
CA VAL A 64 5.00 -12.00 -0.72
C VAL A 64 5.17 -13.18 -1.67
N ASP A 65 5.82 -14.26 -1.25
CA ASP A 65 6.00 -15.47 -2.06
C ASP A 65 4.65 -16.11 -2.43
N ARG A 66 3.68 -16.14 -1.51
CA ARG A 66 2.32 -16.59 -1.78
C ARG A 66 1.62 -15.66 -2.78
N LEU A 67 1.69 -14.35 -2.57
CA LEU A 67 1.05 -13.35 -3.43
C LEU A 67 1.68 -13.31 -4.83
N GLN A 68 2.98 -13.56 -5.00
CA GLN A 68 3.61 -13.64 -6.32
C GLN A 68 3.08 -14.80 -7.18
N ARG A 69 2.61 -15.88 -6.53
CA ARG A 69 2.01 -17.04 -7.20
C ARG A 69 0.53 -16.86 -7.52
N ASP A 70 -0.10 -15.84 -6.96
CA ASP A 70 -1.52 -15.53 -7.19
C ASP A 70 -1.70 -14.67 -8.44
N THR A 71 -2.38 -15.24 -9.45
CA THR A 71 -2.64 -14.62 -10.75
C THR A 71 -3.91 -13.76 -10.79
N SER A 72 -4.62 -13.62 -9.65
CA SER A 72 -5.81 -12.79 -9.54
C SER A 72 -5.54 -11.36 -9.98
N SER A 73 -6.42 -10.79 -10.82
CA SER A 73 -6.33 -9.38 -11.20
C SER A 73 -6.55 -8.43 -10.02
N ARG A 74 -7.16 -8.91 -8.93
CA ARG A 74 -7.36 -8.21 -7.65
C ARG A 74 -6.13 -8.27 -6.74
N ASN A 75 -5.07 -8.96 -7.15
CA ASN A 75 -3.81 -8.96 -6.43
C ASN A 75 -3.08 -7.63 -6.66
N HIS A 76 -3.07 -6.80 -5.63
CA HIS A 76 -2.42 -5.48 -5.65
C HIS A 76 -1.00 -5.50 -5.09
N LEU A 77 -0.34 -6.66 -5.01
CA LEU A 77 1.11 -6.75 -4.74
C LEU A 77 1.90 -6.06 -5.86
N ILE A 78 2.89 -5.26 -5.49
CA ILE A 78 3.85 -4.71 -6.47
C ILE A 78 4.70 -5.85 -7.08
N PRO A 79 4.89 -5.90 -8.41
CA PRO A 79 5.81 -6.86 -9.01
C PRO A 79 7.18 -6.77 -8.34
N CYS A 80 7.68 -7.88 -7.84
CA CYS A 80 8.95 -7.92 -7.12
C CYS A 80 9.68 -9.24 -7.36
N GLU A 81 10.94 -9.28 -6.93
CA GLU A 81 11.78 -10.47 -6.91
C GLU A 81 12.32 -10.66 -5.47
N ILE A 82 12.30 -11.90 -4.99
CA ILE A 82 12.88 -12.27 -3.70
C ILE A 82 14.29 -12.82 -3.94
N ILE A 83 15.31 -12.12 -3.43
CA ILE A 83 16.69 -12.59 -3.44
C ILE A 83 17.00 -13.18 -2.07
N ARG A 84 17.15 -14.50 -2.01
CA ARG A 84 17.48 -15.24 -0.78
C ARG A 84 18.99 -15.41 -0.69
N ALA A 85 19.60 -14.69 0.25
CA ALA A 85 21.03 -14.72 0.56
C ALA A 85 21.18 -14.62 2.10
N ASP A 86 22.36 -14.21 2.60
CA ASP A 86 22.57 -13.97 4.04
C ASP A 86 21.52 -13.01 4.64
N ARG A 87 20.99 -12.10 3.83
CA ARG A 87 19.78 -11.32 4.11
C ARG A 87 18.82 -11.47 2.95
N THR A 88 17.56 -11.78 3.23
CA THR A 88 16.53 -11.78 2.18
C THR A 88 16.24 -10.36 1.74
N LEU A 89 16.29 -10.11 0.43
CA LEU A 89 15.98 -8.82 -0.19
C LEU A 89 14.74 -8.93 -1.07
N LEU A 90 13.89 -7.90 -1.04
CA LEU A 90 12.89 -7.65 -2.07
C LEU A 90 13.41 -6.58 -3.03
N VAL A 91 13.53 -6.93 -4.30
CA VAL A 91 13.80 -5.97 -5.37
C VAL A 91 12.49 -5.68 -6.09
N MET A 92 12.09 -4.41 -6.10
CA MET A 92 10.83 -3.97 -6.71
C MET A 92 11.02 -2.70 -7.54
N PRO A 93 10.21 -2.47 -8.58
CA PRO A 93 10.18 -1.22 -9.32
C PRO A 93 9.93 -0.03 -8.39
N TYR A 94 10.64 1.08 -8.61
CA TYR A 94 10.30 2.32 -7.95
C TYR A 94 9.00 2.89 -8.54
N VAL A 95 7.99 3.07 -7.69
CA VAL A 95 6.68 3.63 -8.02
C VAL A 95 6.41 4.87 -7.18
N PHE A 96 5.37 5.62 -7.53
CA PHE A 96 5.14 6.94 -6.94
C PHE A 96 4.10 6.88 -5.83
N ARG A 97 4.14 7.90 -4.96
CA ARG A 97 3.09 8.11 -3.97
C ARG A 97 1.71 8.14 -4.63
N VAL A 98 0.75 7.50 -3.97
CA VAL A 98 -0.60 7.29 -4.48
C VAL A 98 -1.40 8.57 -4.79
N ASP A 99 -1.05 9.72 -4.19
CA ASP A 99 -1.68 11.01 -4.47
C ASP A 99 -1.21 11.66 -5.78
N ARG A 100 -0.07 11.22 -6.33
CA ARG A 100 0.52 11.81 -7.53
C ARG A 100 -0.43 11.80 -8.74
N PRO A 101 -1.12 10.70 -9.11
CA PRO A 101 -2.10 10.73 -10.19
C PRO A 101 -3.28 11.67 -9.89
N ILE A 102 -3.73 11.75 -8.63
CA ILE A 102 -4.85 12.61 -8.23
C ILE A 102 -4.47 14.09 -8.40
N ARG A 103 -3.30 14.48 -7.92
CA ARG A 103 -2.82 15.88 -7.95
C ARG A 103 -2.47 16.38 -9.35
N ARG A 104 -2.18 15.47 -10.29
CA ARG A 104 -1.94 15.83 -11.70
C ARG A 104 -3.21 16.27 -12.42
N GLU A 105 -4.38 15.84 -11.95
CA GLU A 105 -5.65 16.19 -12.57
C GLU A 105 -6.13 17.58 -12.15
N ARG A 106 -6.30 18.46 -13.13
CA ARG A 106 -6.69 19.86 -12.92
C ARG A 106 -8.21 20.02 -12.87
N ASP A 107 -8.93 19.20 -13.63
CA ASP A 107 -10.38 19.24 -13.66
C ASP A 107 -10.97 18.64 -12.37
N PRO A 108 -11.81 19.37 -11.61
CA PRO A 108 -12.34 18.88 -10.34
C PRO A 108 -13.14 17.58 -10.44
N VAL A 109 -13.88 17.38 -11.53
CA VAL A 109 -14.71 16.19 -11.74
C VAL A 109 -13.81 14.99 -12.05
N LYS A 110 -12.87 15.13 -12.98
CA LYS A 110 -11.88 14.08 -13.27
C LYS A 110 -11.04 13.76 -12.04
N ARG A 111 -10.66 14.76 -11.24
CA ARG A 111 -9.90 14.53 -10.00
C ARG A 111 -10.68 13.68 -9.00
N LEU A 112 -11.97 14.00 -8.82
CA LEU A 112 -12.88 13.18 -8.02
C LEU A 112 -12.95 11.75 -8.56
N LEU A 113 -13.09 11.57 -9.88
CA LEU A 113 -13.12 10.24 -10.50
C LEU A 113 -11.81 9.47 -10.30
N VAL A 114 -10.65 10.12 -10.42
CA VAL A 114 -9.34 9.50 -10.15
C VAL A 114 -9.22 9.11 -8.68
N LEU A 115 -9.62 9.97 -7.75
CA LEU A 115 -9.66 9.66 -6.31
C LEU A 115 -10.52 8.41 -6.03
N LEU A 116 -11.74 8.35 -6.58
CA LEU A 116 -12.63 7.20 -6.40
C LEU A 116 -12.07 5.92 -7.04
N LYS A 117 -11.42 6.02 -8.20
CA LYS A 117 -10.74 4.88 -8.86
C LYS A 117 -9.55 4.37 -8.05
N VAL A 118 -8.75 5.27 -7.48
CA VAL A 118 -7.64 4.90 -6.58
C VAL A 118 -8.20 4.20 -5.35
N PHE A 119 -9.22 4.78 -4.72
CA PHE A 119 -9.82 4.21 -3.52
C PHE A 119 -10.46 2.83 -3.78
N HIS A 120 -11.14 2.67 -4.92
CA HIS A 120 -11.66 1.37 -5.36
C HIS A 120 -10.57 0.29 -5.41
N GLN A 121 -9.41 0.59 -6.00
CA GLN A 121 -8.32 -0.38 -6.10
C GLN A 121 -7.72 -0.73 -4.73
N ILE A 122 -7.65 0.24 -3.81
CA ILE A 122 -7.23 -0.03 -2.42
C ILE A 122 -8.22 -1.02 -1.76
N ALA A 123 -9.52 -0.75 -1.87
CA ALA A 123 -10.55 -1.61 -1.32
C ALA A 123 -10.57 -3.01 -1.96
N GLU A 124 -10.38 -3.10 -3.28
CA GLU A 124 -10.28 -4.36 -4.02
C GLU A 124 -9.07 -5.19 -3.56
N GLY A 125 -7.92 -4.54 -3.34
CA GLY A 125 -6.71 -5.17 -2.81
C GLY A 125 -6.86 -5.65 -1.37
N VAL A 126 -7.42 -4.83 -0.49
CA VAL A 126 -7.68 -5.21 0.92
C VAL A 126 -8.66 -6.38 0.99
N ASP A 127 -9.77 -6.32 0.24
CA ASP A 127 -10.74 -7.41 0.14
C ASP A 127 -10.11 -8.70 -0.40
N HIS A 128 -9.15 -8.59 -1.31
CA HIS A 128 -8.39 -9.73 -1.84
C HIS A 128 -7.47 -10.36 -0.79
N LEU A 129 -6.70 -9.54 -0.07
CA LEU A 129 -5.87 -10.02 1.04
C LEU A 129 -6.73 -10.72 2.10
N HIS A 130 -7.87 -10.14 2.47
CA HIS A 130 -8.79 -10.72 3.45
C HIS A 130 -9.37 -12.05 2.98
N GLY A 131 -9.68 -12.19 1.69
CA GLY A 131 -10.09 -13.46 1.08
C GLY A 131 -9.02 -14.56 1.12
N LEU A 132 -7.74 -14.18 1.21
CA LEU A 132 -6.61 -15.10 1.42
C LEU A 132 -6.27 -15.32 2.90
N HIS A 133 -7.08 -14.75 3.79
CA HIS A 133 -6.85 -14.67 5.24
C HIS A 133 -5.57 -13.91 5.62
N ILE A 134 -5.16 -12.94 4.81
CA ILE A 134 -4.03 -12.05 5.11
C ILE A 134 -4.60 -10.73 5.64
N ALA A 135 -4.15 -10.29 6.80
CA ALA A 135 -4.38 -8.93 7.29
C ALA A 135 -3.11 -8.11 7.13
N HIS A 136 -3.22 -6.90 6.60
CA HIS A 136 -2.06 -6.02 6.36
C HIS A 136 -1.51 -5.43 7.65
N ILE A 137 -2.40 -5.06 8.58
CA ILE A 137 -2.17 -4.52 9.93
C ILE A 137 -1.55 -3.11 9.97
N ASP A 138 -0.76 -2.72 8.97
CA ASP A 138 -0.20 -1.37 8.88
C ASP A 138 -0.54 -0.69 7.56
N LEU A 139 -1.79 -0.83 7.11
CA LEU A 139 -2.25 -0.17 5.90
C LEU A 139 -2.26 1.35 6.14
N CYS A 140 -1.44 2.10 5.41
CA CYS A 140 -1.37 3.54 5.57
C CYS A 140 -1.00 4.22 4.27
N TYR A 141 -1.01 5.56 4.29
CA TYR A 141 -0.67 6.37 3.12
C TYR A 141 0.75 6.11 2.57
N GLY A 142 1.71 5.76 3.43
CA GLY A 142 3.06 5.39 3.02
C GLY A 142 3.16 4.01 2.38
N ASN A 143 2.17 3.14 2.63
CA ASN A 143 2.18 1.72 2.23
C ASN A 143 1.28 1.46 1.02
N VAL A 144 0.87 2.53 0.32
CA VAL A 144 0.11 2.46 -0.91
C VAL A 144 0.75 3.36 -1.97
N MET A 145 1.02 2.77 -3.13
CA MET A 145 1.71 3.42 -4.23
C MET A 145 0.90 3.34 -5.53
N ALA A 146 1.22 4.20 -6.49
CA ALA A 146 0.61 4.19 -7.81
C ALA A 146 1.68 4.20 -8.91
N ALA A 147 1.48 3.36 -9.92
CA ALA A 147 2.30 3.37 -11.12
C ALA A 147 1.81 4.40 -12.12
N LEU A 148 2.76 5.08 -12.75
CA LEU A 148 2.53 6.02 -13.83
C LEU A 148 3.06 5.42 -15.15
N GLU A 149 2.80 6.10 -16.26
CA GLU A 149 3.28 5.68 -17.59
C GLU A 149 4.80 5.48 -17.64
N ASP A 150 5.56 6.33 -16.94
CA ASP A 150 7.02 6.18 -16.82
C ASP A 150 7.42 4.90 -16.08
N SER A 151 6.64 4.51 -15.06
CA SER A 151 6.84 3.26 -14.33
C SER A 151 6.63 2.06 -15.23
N GLU A 152 5.57 2.06 -16.06
CA GLU A 152 5.28 0.95 -16.98
C GLU A 152 6.30 0.87 -18.11
N ARG A 153 6.73 2.02 -18.64
CA ARG A 153 7.77 2.08 -19.68
C ARG A 153 9.09 1.49 -19.19
N ALA A 154 9.47 1.80 -17.96
CA ALA A 154 10.68 1.28 -17.33
C ALA A 154 10.53 -0.19 -16.89
N HIS A 155 9.33 -0.56 -16.45
CA HIS A 155 9.02 -1.87 -15.87
C HIS A 155 7.66 -2.38 -16.39
N PRO A 156 7.63 -3.13 -17.51
CA PRO A 156 6.37 -3.50 -18.19
C PRO A 156 5.36 -4.32 -17.37
N ARG A 157 5.80 -4.97 -16.28
CA ARG A 157 4.93 -5.67 -15.33
C ARG A 157 4.18 -4.70 -14.39
N THR A 158 4.68 -3.47 -14.25
CA THR A 158 4.14 -2.43 -13.39
C THR A 158 3.19 -1.52 -14.18
N LYS A 159 1.91 -1.90 -14.24
CA LYS A 159 0.91 -1.26 -15.10
C LYS A 159 0.55 0.16 -14.67
N ALA A 160 0.55 1.11 -15.62
CA ALA A 160 0.16 2.49 -15.36
C ALA A 160 -1.29 2.58 -14.87
N GLY A 161 -1.56 3.46 -13.91
CA GLY A 161 -2.87 3.62 -13.28
C GLY A 161 -3.22 2.55 -12.25
N ARG A 162 -2.37 1.52 -12.07
CA ARG A 162 -2.53 0.50 -11.03
C ARG A 162 -2.03 1.03 -9.69
N VAL A 163 -2.81 0.75 -8.64
CA VAL A 163 -2.43 0.97 -7.25
C VAL A 163 -1.81 -0.31 -6.70
N TYR A 164 -0.76 -0.19 -5.89
CA TYR A 164 -0.11 -1.30 -5.21
C TYR A 164 -0.13 -1.10 -3.70
N ILE A 165 -0.37 -2.19 -2.98
CA ILE A 165 -0.19 -2.29 -1.53
C ILE A 165 1.20 -2.88 -1.31
N ILE A 166 2.00 -2.22 -0.48
CA ILE A 166 3.39 -2.57 -0.21
C ILE A 166 3.63 -2.66 1.30
N ASP A 167 4.81 -3.14 1.68
CA ASP A 167 5.27 -3.19 3.08
C ASP A 167 4.43 -4.13 3.95
N PHE A 168 4.65 -5.43 3.78
CA PHE A 168 3.93 -6.49 4.48
C PHE A 168 4.63 -6.90 5.79
N ASP A 169 5.57 -6.11 6.31
CA ASP A 169 6.39 -6.44 7.48
C ASP A 169 5.54 -6.75 8.74
N ARG A 170 4.43 -6.02 8.89
CA ARG A 170 3.48 -6.22 9.99
C ARG A 170 2.32 -7.14 9.63
N SER A 171 2.23 -7.57 8.38
CA SER A 171 1.14 -8.41 7.91
C SER A 171 1.18 -9.78 8.57
N ARG A 172 0.02 -10.43 8.61
CA ARG A 172 -0.15 -11.75 9.21
C ARG A 172 -0.99 -12.64 8.31
N GLN A 173 -0.53 -13.86 8.12
CA GLN A 173 -1.34 -14.96 7.64
C GLN A 173 -2.13 -15.55 8.80
N LEU A 174 -3.45 -15.43 8.73
CA LEU A 174 -4.35 -15.85 9.80
C LEU A 174 -5.04 -17.16 9.45
N GLU A 175 -5.41 -17.93 10.46
CA GLU A 175 -6.10 -19.21 10.29
C GLU A 175 -7.58 -19.01 9.91
N LEU A 176 -8.23 -18.02 10.54
CA LEU A 176 -9.64 -17.75 10.38
C LEU A 176 -9.85 -16.50 9.53
N GLY A 177 -10.84 -16.54 8.65
CA GLY A 177 -11.23 -15.40 7.86
C GLY A 177 -11.99 -14.33 8.64
N PRO A 178 -12.40 -13.25 7.95
CA PRO A 178 -13.05 -12.12 8.59
C PRO A 178 -14.36 -12.45 9.30
N GLY A 179 -14.60 -11.80 10.43
CA GLY A 179 -15.77 -12.04 11.29
C GLY A 179 -15.69 -13.33 12.13
N ARG A 180 -14.62 -14.11 11.98
CA ARG A 180 -14.34 -15.32 12.78
C ARG A 180 -13.02 -15.24 13.53
N GLN A 181 -12.07 -14.43 13.05
CA GLN A 181 -10.77 -14.26 13.66
C GLN A 181 -10.90 -13.55 15.03
N PRO A 182 -10.32 -14.11 16.11
CA PRO A 182 -10.26 -13.41 17.39
C PRO A 182 -9.38 -12.16 17.29
N ALA A 183 -9.66 -11.20 18.18
CA ALA A 183 -8.86 -9.99 18.28
C ALA A 183 -7.40 -10.31 18.61
N ILE A 184 -6.48 -9.59 17.97
CA ILE A 184 -5.04 -9.66 18.23
C ILE A 184 -4.56 -8.35 18.85
N GLU A 185 -3.51 -8.40 19.66
CA GLU A 185 -2.82 -7.17 20.06
C GLU A 185 -2.12 -6.56 18.84
N LEU A 186 -2.36 -5.28 18.60
CA LEU A 186 -1.72 -4.57 17.51
C LEU A 186 -0.26 -4.28 17.86
N PRO A 187 0.67 -4.47 16.91
CA PRO A 187 2.01 -3.92 17.05
C PRO A 187 1.95 -2.38 16.98
N SER A 188 3.10 -1.71 17.04
CA SER A 188 3.11 -0.26 16.74
C SER A 188 2.54 -0.01 15.33
N THR A 189 1.62 0.94 15.20
CA THR A 189 0.97 1.26 13.91
C THR A 189 1.07 2.74 13.61
N GLN A 190 1.01 3.09 12.32
CA GLN A 190 1.02 4.48 11.87
C GLN A 190 -0.20 5.27 12.33
N TYR A 191 -1.38 4.63 12.28
CA TYR A 191 -2.61 5.22 12.79
C TYR A 191 -2.78 4.93 14.27
N LYS A 192 -3.28 5.92 15.01
CA LYS A 192 -3.62 5.76 16.42
C LYS A 192 -4.87 4.88 16.53
N PRO A 193 -4.83 3.81 17.34
CA PRO A 193 -6.01 3.02 17.62
C PRO A 193 -7.10 3.88 18.27
N PRO A 194 -8.37 3.70 17.88
CA PRO A 194 -9.48 4.40 18.53
C PRO A 194 -9.62 3.95 19.99
N LEU A 195 -10.14 4.84 20.84
CA LEU A 195 -10.58 4.56 22.21
C LEU A 195 -9.52 3.93 23.13
N HIS A 196 -8.23 4.15 22.85
CA HIS A 196 -7.10 3.56 23.61
C HIS A 196 -7.11 2.02 23.64
N MET A 197 -7.86 1.39 22.73
CA MET A 197 -7.87 -0.06 22.59
C MET A 197 -6.52 -0.54 22.04
N LYS A 198 -6.11 -1.73 22.46
CA LYS A 198 -4.88 -2.39 21.99
C LYS A 198 -5.14 -3.65 21.18
N SER A 199 -6.34 -4.21 21.28
CA SER A 199 -6.71 -5.46 20.64
C SER A 199 -7.86 -5.27 19.68
N PHE A 200 -7.70 -5.76 18.45
CA PHE A 200 -8.66 -5.58 17.37
C PHE A 200 -8.78 -6.85 16.54
N ASP A 201 -9.96 -7.07 15.96
CA ASP A 201 -10.08 -7.95 14.79
C ASP A 201 -9.17 -7.36 13.67
N PRO A 202 -8.17 -8.11 13.19
CA PRO A 202 -7.14 -7.56 12.32
C PRO A 202 -7.68 -7.13 10.95
N TYR A 203 -8.75 -7.76 10.46
CA TYR A 203 -9.39 -7.36 9.21
C TYR A 203 -10.18 -6.05 9.37
N SER A 204 -10.87 -5.89 10.49
CA SER A 204 -11.60 -4.66 10.84
C SER A 204 -10.63 -3.50 11.05
N TRP A 205 -9.44 -3.79 11.59
CA TRP A 205 -8.36 -2.83 11.70
C TRP A 205 -7.87 -2.34 10.32
N ASP A 206 -7.68 -3.23 9.34
CA ASP A 206 -7.36 -2.83 7.97
C ASP A 206 -8.43 -1.92 7.35
N VAL A 207 -9.72 -2.19 7.61
CA VAL A 207 -10.83 -1.35 7.12
C VAL A 207 -10.81 0.04 7.77
N TYR A 208 -10.58 0.12 9.07
CA TYR A 208 -10.40 1.40 9.78
C TYR A 208 -9.23 2.20 9.19
N CYS A 209 -8.09 1.54 8.99
CA CYS A 209 -6.90 2.11 8.37
C CYS A 209 -7.17 2.60 6.93
N MET A 210 -7.93 1.83 6.15
CA MET A 210 -8.38 2.20 4.80
C MET A 210 -9.29 3.45 4.82
N GLY A 211 -10.17 3.59 5.82
CA GLY A 211 -10.98 4.79 6.01
C GLY A 211 -10.14 6.04 6.27
N ASN A 212 -9.15 5.93 7.18
CA ASN A 212 -8.20 7.01 7.47
C ASN A 212 -7.32 7.37 6.26
N LEU A 213 -6.92 6.36 5.48
CA LEU A 213 -6.21 6.56 4.22
C LEU A 213 -7.07 7.35 3.22
N PHE A 214 -8.34 7.00 3.08
CA PHE A 214 -9.24 7.72 2.18
C PHE A 214 -9.44 9.18 2.58
N GLU A 215 -9.64 9.45 3.88
CA GLU A 215 -9.75 10.83 4.39
C GLU A 215 -8.51 11.66 4.05
N ARG A 216 -7.31 11.08 4.21
CA ARG A 216 -6.05 11.72 3.83
C ARG A 216 -5.97 11.98 2.33
N LEU A 217 -6.31 11.00 1.49
CA LEU A 217 -6.33 11.16 0.03
C LEU A 217 -7.33 12.24 -0.41
N THR A 218 -8.51 12.27 0.20
CA THR A 218 -9.52 13.30 -0.03
C THR A 218 -8.98 14.68 0.34
N THR A 219 -8.30 14.83 1.48
CA THR A 219 -7.71 16.10 1.88
C THR A 219 -6.63 16.56 0.91
N GLU A 220 -5.73 15.67 0.49
CA GLU A 220 -4.68 16.00 -0.48
C GLU A 220 -5.23 16.32 -1.88
N ALA A 221 -6.34 15.68 -2.29
CA ALA A 221 -6.97 15.92 -3.58
C ALA A 221 -7.58 17.33 -3.70
N PHE A 222 -8.15 17.85 -2.61
CA PHE A 222 -8.90 19.11 -2.64
C PHE A 222 -8.15 20.30 -2.07
N ARG A 223 -6.98 20.12 -1.42
CA ARG A 223 -6.15 21.22 -0.92
C ARG A 223 -5.84 22.25 -2.03
N PRO A 224 -6.00 23.57 -1.76
CA PRO A 224 -6.34 24.20 -0.47
C PRO A 224 -7.83 24.27 -0.13
N SER A 225 -8.71 23.89 -1.04
CA SER A 225 -10.16 23.93 -0.85
C SER A 225 -10.66 22.80 0.07
N PRO A 226 -11.78 23.01 0.79
CA PRO A 226 -12.42 21.93 1.52
C PRO A 226 -12.92 20.84 0.55
N PRO A 227 -12.82 19.56 0.91
CA PRO A 227 -13.43 18.50 0.13
C PRO A 227 -14.96 18.64 0.04
N PRO A 228 -15.59 18.12 -1.04
CA PRO A 228 -17.04 18.00 -1.11
C PRO A 228 -17.63 17.30 0.12
N TRP A 229 -18.74 17.84 0.65
CA TRP A 229 -19.35 17.35 1.90
C TRP A 229 -19.70 15.86 1.88
N PHE A 230 -20.07 15.32 0.71
CA PHE A 230 -20.44 13.91 0.59
C PHE A 230 -19.22 12.99 0.74
N LEU A 231 -18.02 13.42 0.30
CA LEU A 231 -16.79 12.67 0.54
C LEU A 231 -16.43 12.66 2.02
N VAL A 232 -16.63 13.79 2.71
CA VAL A 232 -16.43 13.86 4.17
C VAL A 232 -17.38 12.90 4.88
N LYS A 233 -18.66 12.83 4.48
CA LYS A 233 -19.59 11.85 5.03
C LYS A 233 -19.17 10.41 4.72
N LEU A 234 -18.69 10.13 3.50
CA LEU A 234 -18.21 8.80 3.12
C LEU A 234 -16.99 8.39 3.95
N CYS A 235 -16.02 9.29 4.17
CA CYS A 235 -14.85 9.03 5.02
C CYS A 235 -15.29 8.68 6.45
N ARG A 236 -16.15 9.50 7.05
CA ARG A 236 -16.68 9.26 8.40
C ARG A 236 -17.43 7.93 8.50
N TRP A 237 -18.25 7.62 7.50
CA TRP A 237 -18.97 6.35 7.45
C TRP A 237 -18.02 5.14 7.40
N MET A 238 -16.94 5.21 6.62
CA MET A 238 -15.97 4.10 6.52
C MET A 238 -15.07 3.95 7.74
N ILE A 239 -14.63 5.06 8.33
CA ILE A 239 -13.90 5.04 9.61
C ILE A 239 -14.82 4.48 10.70
N GLY A 240 -16.11 4.80 10.61
CA GLY A 240 -17.14 4.39 11.54
C GLY A 240 -17.08 5.16 12.86
N ASP A 241 -18.17 5.09 13.60
CA ASP A 241 -18.21 5.47 15.03
C ASP A 241 -17.93 4.25 15.93
N GLU A 242 -17.57 3.12 15.31
CA GLU A 242 -17.65 1.80 15.93
C GLU A 242 -16.52 1.56 16.91
N ARG A 243 -16.93 1.33 18.16
CA ARG A 243 -16.09 1.10 19.33
C ARG A 243 -15.55 -0.33 19.40
N GLY A 244 -15.00 -0.84 18.29
CA GLY A 244 -14.41 -2.18 18.23
C GLY A 244 -15.42 -3.33 18.38
N CYS A 245 -16.53 -3.30 17.64
CA CYS A 245 -17.55 -4.35 17.71
C CYS A 245 -17.18 -5.59 16.89
N SER A 246 -17.19 -6.75 17.55
CA SER A 246 -16.86 -8.09 17.06
C SER A 246 -17.84 -8.69 16.02
N GLY A 247 -18.59 -7.87 15.25
CA GLY A 247 -19.70 -8.40 14.43
C GLY A 247 -20.17 -7.58 13.23
N VAL A 248 -19.54 -6.44 12.89
CA VAL A 248 -20.06 -5.56 11.82
C VAL A 248 -19.32 -5.72 10.47
N PHE A 249 -18.32 -6.61 10.43
CA PHE A 249 -17.50 -6.87 9.25
C PHE A 249 -18.32 -7.19 7.97
N GLY A 250 -19.41 -7.95 8.12
CA GLY A 250 -20.24 -8.38 6.99
C GLY A 250 -21.00 -7.27 6.26
N LYS A 251 -21.28 -6.13 6.91
CA LYS A 251 -22.11 -5.06 6.32
C LYS A 251 -21.28 -4.02 5.55
N HIS A 252 -20.12 -3.61 6.07
CA HIS A 252 -19.32 -2.54 5.45
C HIS A 252 -18.63 -2.99 4.16
N VAL A 253 -18.04 -4.20 4.13
CA VAL A 253 -17.38 -4.73 2.92
C VAL A 253 -18.40 -5.08 1.83
N ALA A 254 -19.55 -5.64 2.19
CA ALA A 254 -20.64 -5.90 1.23
C ALA A 254 -21.21 -4.61 0.63
N LEU A 255 -21.30 -3.52 1.42
CA LEU A 255 -21.78 -2.22 0.94
C LEU A 255 -20.73 -1.50 0.08
N ILE A 256 -19.43 -1.61 0.42
CA ILE A 256 -18.33 -1.13 -0.43
C ILE A 256 -18.37 -1.85 -1.78
N ARG A 257 -18.50 -3.19 -1.79
CA ARG A 257 -18.73 -3.97 -3.01
C ARG A 257 -19.96 -3.47 -3.78
N GLY A 258 -21.07 -3.16 -3.09
CA GLY A 258 -22.27 -2.59 -3.68
C GLY A 258 -22.09 -1.20 -4.31
N LEU A 259 -21.39 -0.29 -3.62
CA LEU A 259 -21.11 1.09 -4.07
C LEU A 259 -20.30 1.09 -5.39
N PHE A 260 -19.40 0.13 -5.55
CA PHE A 260 -18.51 0.03 -6.70
C PHE A 260 -19.04 -0.82 -7.86
N VAL A 261 -19.97 -1.75 -7.62
CA VAL A 261 -20.75 -2.38 -8.69
C VAL A 261 -21.53 -1.32 -9.48
N THR A 262 -22.05 -0.29 -8.81
CA THR A 262 -22.74 0.83 -9.48
C THR A 262 -21.81 1.68 -10.35
N LEU A 263 -20.53 1.83 -9.97
CA LEU A 263 -19.52 2.57 -10.72
C LEU A 263 -18.90 1.78 -11.89
N ARG A 264 -19.11 0.46 -11.95
CA ARG A 264 -18.74 -0.41 -13.10
C ARG A 264 -19.81 -0.44 -14.21
N SER A 265 -20.94 0.25 -14.06
CA SER A 265 -21.98 0.25 -15.09
C SER A 265 -21.53 1.09 -16.31
N PRO A 266 -21.47 0.54 -17.53
CA PRO A 266 -20.97 1.24 -18.73
C PRO A 266 -21.85 2.42 -19.19
N THR A 267 -22.96 2.71 -18.52
CA THR A 267 -23.98 3.66 -18.95
C THR A 267 -23.67 5.13 -18.69
N LEU A 268 -22.52 5.47 -18.10
CA LEU A 268 -22.10 6.88 -17.89
C LEU A 268 -20.92 7.32 -18.79
N ALA A 269 -20.57 6.52 -19.81
CA ALA A 269 -19.55 6.86 -20.81
C ALA A 269 -20.14 7.29 -22.18
N ARG A 270 -21.45 7.55 -22.24
CA ARG A 270 -22.10 8.15 -23.41
C ARG A 270 -23.13 9.18 -22.95
N GLU A 271 -22.65 10.41 -22.80
CA GLU A 271 -23.34 11.66 -23.14
C GLU A 271 -22.29 12.78 -23.23
#